data_AF-A0A7G9FER5-F1
#
_entry.id   AF-A0A7G9FER5-F1
#
_cell.length_a   1.000
_cell.length_b   1.000
_cell.length_c   1.000
_cell.angle_alpha   90.00
_cell.angle_beta   90.00
_cell.angle_gamma   90.00
#
_symmetry.space_group_name_H-M   'P 1'
#
loop_
_entity.id
_entity.type
_entity.pdbx_description
1 polymer ?
#
loop_
_entity_poly.entity_id
_entity_poly.type
_entity_poly.pdbx_seq_one_letter_code
_entity_poly.pdbx_strand_id
1 'polypeptide(L)'
;MNLLEKFKETASSVLPVMAIVLILGVTAAPLGSDLLLRFFVGGILLITGLTIFLLGVDVGILPLGEQGGSELTKRRNLPLLLGASFLIGFLVTASEPDIQVLADQVRSVFPLVNKLIFIMMIALGVGLYVMLGLLRTVMRLSLKMILAISYVVIFILAFAAPQSFIGIAFDSGGATTGPMTVPFIMALGIGVSSARMNSKGGSSDSQSDNFGLTGMASVGPIMAVLSYGLMLSHHASVVSETAAAGAGGEAVQGLRAFTAVLPHIVQEAAFSLLPVVTLFVVFQIFLLRLPPRQVARMIAGFIYSYIGLVVFLVGVNGGFMTAGRKLGELLGMRAAQSGGLWTALLIGTGLLIGAVVVCAEPAVWVLTDQVESISGGTIKRKALLVFLSAGAAIAIGLAMVRALTGFNIMYILVPGYATSLILMIFCPKLFTGIAFDSGGVASGPISSTFVLSFALGASQAAGGSSDAFGVIALIAMTPLIAIQVLGLVFQYKKKRRG
;
A
#
# COMPACT_ATOMS: atom_id res chain seq x y z
N MET A 1 3.69 -24.75 -6.99
CA MET A 1 2.88 -23.52 -7.09
C MET A 1 2.75 -23.17 -8.55
N ASN A 2 1.51 -23.07 -9.03
CA ASN A 2 1.24 -22.91 -10.45
C ASN A 2 1.38 -21.43 -10.80
N LEU A 3 2.32 -21.10 -11.68
CA LEU A 3 2.42 -19.78 -12.33
C LEU A 3 1.05 -19.31 -12.87
N LEU A 4 0.24 -20.26 -13.33
CA LEU A 4 -1.14 -20.05 -13.80
C LEU A 4 -2.09 -19.50 -12.73
N GLU A 5 -1.94 -19.92 -11.47
CA GLU A 5 -2.76 -19.40 -10.37
C GLU A 5 -2.40 -17.94 -10.10
N LYS A 6 -1.11 -17.61 -9.99
CA LYS A 6 -0.64 -16.23 -9.80
C LYS A 6 -0.98 -15.32 -10.97
N PHE A 7 -0.88 -15.85 -12.19
CA PHE A 7 -1.29 -15.12 -13.38
C PHE A 7 -2.79 -14.85 -13.36
N LYS A 8 -3.62 -15.85 -13.00
CA LYS A 8 -5.07 -15.68 -12.90
C LYS A 8 -5.45 -14.68 -11.81
N GLU A 9 -4.81 -14.73 -10.65
CA GLU A 9 -4.98 -13.75 -9.57
C GLU A 9 -4.70 -12.35 -10.11
N THR A 10 -3.48 -12.11 -10.58
CA THR A 10 -3.03 -10.80 -11.08
C THR A 10 -3.87 -10.29 -12.25
N ALA A 11 -4.23 -11.16 -13.20
CA ALA A 11 -5.07 -10.79 -14.33
C ALA A 11 -6.49 -10.44 -13.89
N SER A 12 -7.08 -11.22 -12.96
CA SER A 12 -8.39 -10.90 -12.39
C SER A 12 -8.39 -9.58 -11.63
N SER A 13 -7.22 -9.15 -11.13
CA SER A 13 -7.04 -7.87 -10.47
C SER A 13 -7.04 -6.69 -11.44
N VAL A 14 -6.26 -6.80 -12.52
CA VAL A 14 -5.93 -5.66 -13.39
C VAL A 14 -6.91 -5.53 -14.57
N LEU A 15 -7.38 -6.64 -15.13
CA LEU A 15 -8.26 -6.64 -16.30
C LEU A 15 -9.57 -5.85 -16.10
N PRO A 16 -10.27 -5.93 -14.95
CA PRO A 16 -11.45 -5.12 -14.72
C PRO A 16 -11.18 -3.61 -14.81
N VAL A 17 -10.06 -3.15 -14.22
CA VAL A 17 -9.63 -1.74 -14.30
C VAL A 17 -9.28 -1.38 -15.74
N MET A 18 -8.56 -2.26 -16.45
CA MET A 18 -8.29 -2.06 -17.88
C MET A 18 -9.57 -1.96 -18.71
N ALA A 19 -10.57 -2.79 -18.46
CA ALA A 19 -11.83 -2.76 -19.19
C ALA A 19 -12.56 -1.42 -18.99
N ILE A 20 -12.62 -0.92 -17.75
CA ILE A 20 -13.22 0.39 -17.43
C ILE A 20 -12.50 1.50 -18.20
N VAL A 21 -11.16 1.50 -18.18
CA VAL A 21 -10.34 2.51 -18.85
C VAL A 21 -10.48 2.44 -20.36
N LEU A 22 -10.54 1.25 -20.96
CA LEU A 22 -10.71 1.09 -22.40
C LEU A 22 -12.10 1.57 -22.85
N ILE A 23 -13.15 1.22 -22.11
CA ILE A 23 -14.52 1.67 -22.42
C ILE A 23 -14.60 3.19 -22.34
N LEU A 24 -14.16 3.78 -21.23
CA LEU A 24 -14.17 5.24 -21.05
C LEU A 24 -13.23 5.94 -22.02
N GLY A 25 -12.05 5.36 -22.26
CA GLY A 25 -11.01 5.89 -23.14
C GLY A 25 -11.36 5.92 -24.62
N VAL A 26 -12.37 5.15 -25.04
CA VAL A 26 -12.94 5.18 -26.40
C VAL A 26 -14.21 6.03 -26.46
N THR A 27 -15.02 6.05 -25.40
CA THR A 27 -16.34 6.69 -25.41
C THR A 27 -16.33 8.08 -24.76
N ALA A 28 -16.17 8.13 -23.44
CA ALA A 28 -16.35 9.32 -22.64
C ALA A 28 -15.12 10.25 -22.62
N ALA A 29 -13.91 9.74 -22.79
CA ALA A 29 -12.67 10.53 -22.74
C ALA A 29 -11.65 9.97 -23.75
N PRO A 30 -11.76 10.35 -25.04
CA PRO A 30 -10.93 9.81 -26.10
C PRO A 30 -9.42 10.00 -25.82
N LEU A 31 -8.72 8.91 -25.50
CA LEU A 31 -7.30 8.95 -25.12
C LEU A 31 -6.35 9.02 -26.32
N GLY A 32 -6.87 8.80 -27.54
CA GLY A 32 -6.06 8.64 -28.75
C GLY A 32 -5.53 7.21 -28.90
N SER A 33 -5.38 6.76 -30.15
CA SER A 33 -4.96 5.38 -30.47
C SER A 33 -3.58 5.03 -29.91
N ASP A 34 -2.65 5.98 -29.92
CA ASP A 34 -1.29 5.79 -29.39
C ASP A 34 -1.29 5.51 -27.88
N LEU A 35 -2.01 6.31 -27.09
CA LEU A 35 -2.07 6.13 -25.64
C LEU A 35 -2.89 4.90 -25.24
N LEU A 36 -3.94 4.56 -25.98
CA LEU A 36 -4.68 3.30 -25.79
C LEU A 36 -3.79 2.08 -26.05
N LEU A 37 -2.95 2.13 -27.09
CA LEU A 37 -1.99 1.06 -27.36
C LEU A 37 -0.96 0.94 -26.24
N ARG A 38 -0.39 2.07 -25.79
CA ARG A 38 0.55 2.07 -24.64
C ARG A 38 -0.12 1.56 -23.37
N PHE A 39 -1.37 1.93 -23.12
CA PHE A 39 -2.14 1.43 -21.99
C PHE A 39 -2.32 -0.08 -22.05
N PHE A 40 -2.68 -0.61 -23.22
CA PHE A 40 -2.90 -2.03 -23.41
C PHE A 40 -1.60 -2.84 -23.24
N VAL A 41 -0.52 -2.43 -23.93
CA VAL A 41 0.81 -3.06 -23.78
C VAL A 41 1.32 -2.92 -22.35
N GLY A 42 1.20 -1.73 -21.77
CA GLY A 42 1.59 -1.46 -20.38
C GLY A 42 0.82 -2.33 -19.38
N GLY A 43 -0.47 -2.54 -19.60
CA GLY A 43 -1.29 -3.44 -18.79
C GLY A 43 -0.87 -4.91 -18.90
N ILE A 44 -0.52 -5.39 -20.09
CA ILE A 44 0.02 -6.76 -20.27
C ILE A 44 1.35 -6.91 -19.54
N LEU A 45 2.25 -5.93 -19.67
CA LEU A 45 3.54 -5.92 -18.96
C LEU A 45 3.34 -5.84 -17.45
N LEU A 46 2.41 -5.03 -16.96
CA LEU A 46 2.06 -4.94 -15.55
C LEU A 46 1.60 -6.30 -15.01
N ILE A 47 0.64 -6.95 -15.67
CA ILE A 47 0.14 -8.27 -15.25
C ILE A 47 1.26 -9.31 -15.25
N THR A 48 2.03 -9.37 -16.33
CA THR A 48 3.12 -10.35 -16.48
C THR A 48 4.23 -10.10 -15.46
N GLY A 49 4.66 -8.85 -15.32
CA GLY A 49 5.70 -8.42 -14.39
C GLY A 49 5.32 -8.68 -12.94
N LEU A 50 4.11 -8.26 -12.53
CA LEU A 50 3.62 -8.50 -11.18
C LEU A 50 3.48 -10.01 -10.90
N THR A 51 3.03 -10.81 -11.87
CA THR A 51 2.97 -12.28 -11.71
C THR A 51 4.35 -12.89 -11.44
N ILE A 52 5.36 -12.54 -12.26
CA ILE A 52 6.73 -13.04 -12.10
C ILE A 52 7.35 -12.53 -10.79
N PHE A 53 7.07 -11.27 -10.44
CA PHE A 53 7.52 -10.67 -9.20
C PHE A 53 6.99 -11.42 -7.98
N LEU A 54 5.66 -11.62 -7.89
CA LEU A 54 5.02 -12.34 -6.80
C LEU A 54 5.52 -13.79 -6.69
N LEU A 55 5.77 -14.46 -7.83
CA LEU A 55 6.39 -15.78 -7.83
C LEU A 55 7.81 -15.73 -7.22
N GLY A 56 8.61 -14.72 -7.59
CA GLY A 56 9.94 -14.52 -7.01
C GLY A 56 9.91 -14.25 -5.51
N VAL A 57 8.94 -13.45 -5.05
CA VAL A 57 8.69 -13.17 -3.63
C VAL A 57 8.38 -14.45 -2.87
N ASP A 58 7.46 -15.28 -3.37
CA ASP A 58 7.06 -16.54 -2.72
C ASP A 58 8.22 -17.55 -2.64
N VAL A 59 9.09 -17.58 -3.64
CA VAL A 59 10.21 -18.54 -3.71
C VAL A 59 11.43 -18.04 -2.91
N GLY A 60 11.65 -16.73 -2.84
CA GLY A 60 12.83 -16.11 -2.25
C GLY A 60 12.58 -15.38 -0.93
N ILE A 61 11.76 -14.33 -0.97
CA ILE A 61 11.61 -13.34 0.12
C ILE A 61 10.77 -13.89 1.27
N LEU A 62 9.64 -14.55 0.98
CA LEU A 62 8.74 -15.05 2.01
C LEU A 62 9.40 -16.14 2.88
N PRO A 63 10.11 -17.15 2.32
CA PRO A 63 10.80 -18.15 3.12
C PRO A 63 11.90 -17.55 4.00
N LEU A 64 12.56 -16.48 3.55
CA LEU A 64 13.55 -15.74 4.35
C LEU A 64 12.90 -15.12 5.59
N GLY A 65 11.66 -14.62 5.47
CA GLY A 65 10.89 -14.08 6.59
C GLY A 65 10.43 -15.12 7.59
N GLU A 66 9.82 -16.21 7.11
CA GLU A 66 9.31 -17.29 7.97
C GLU A 66 10.45 -17.98 8.75
N GLN A 67 11.54 -18.34 8.05
CA GLN A 67 12.67 -19.01 8.67
C GLN A 67 13.48 -18.04 9.53
N GLY A 68 13.67 -16.81 9.07
CA GLY A 68 14.37 -15.76 9.81
C GLY A 68 13.65 -15.44 11.12
N GLY A 69 12.33 -15.19 11.06
CA GLY A 69 11.51 -14.86 12.23
C GLY A 69 11.44 -16.00 13.26
N SER A 70 11.27 -17.24 12.81
CA SER A 70 11.24 -18.40 13.72
C SER A 70 12.57 -18.63 14.42
N GLU A 71 13.70 -18.52 13.71
CA GLU A 71 15.03 -18.72 14.28
C GLU A 71 15.42 -17.58 15.23
N LEU A 72 15.06 -16.34 14.88
CA LEU A 72 15.24 -15.17 15.73
C LEU A 72 14.47 -15.29 17.05
N THR A 73 13.26 -15.86 17.01
CA THR A 73 12.44 -16.06 18.21
C THR A 73 12.99 -17.19 19.11
N LYS A 74 13.54 -18.26 18.52
CA LYS A 74 14.18 -19.35 19.29
C LYS A 74 15.35 -18.87 20.14
N ARG A 75 16.10 -17.85 19.69
CA ARG A 75 17.25 -17.32 20.44
C ARG A 75 16.88 -16.59 21.73
N ARG A 76 15.59 -16.29 21.98
CA ARG A 76 15.08 -15.63 23.21
C ARG A 76 15.82 -14.34 23.61
N ASN A 77 16.45 -13.67 22.65
CA ASN A 77 17.18 -12.42 22.88
C ASN A 77 16.32 -11.26 22.37
N LEU A 78 15.71 -10.51 23.30
CA LEU A 78 14.78 -9.43 22.97
C LEU A 78 15.46 -8.30 22.16
N PRO A 79 16.64 -7.75 22.55
CA PRO A 79 17.37 -6.80 21.71
C PRO A 79 17.64 -7.29 20.29
N LEU A 80 18.03 -8.56 20.14
CA LEU A 80 18.27 -9.15 18.82
C LEU A 80 16.97 -9.24 18.00
N LEU A 81 15.88 -9.69 18.62
CA LEU A 81 14.55 -9.75 18.00
C LEU A 81 14.10 -8.37 17.52
N LEU A 82 14.20 -7.36 18.38
CA LEU A 82 13.80 -5.99 18.07
C LEU A 82 14.68 -5.38 16.98
N GLY A 83 16.00 -5.45 17.13
CA GLY A 83 16.94 -4.91 16.15
C GLY A 83 16.82 -5.56 14.78
N ALA A 84 16.69 -6.89 14.73
CA ALA A 84 16.47 -7.58 13.47
C ALA A 84 15.09 -7.25 12.88
N SER A 85 14.01 -7.19 13.68
CA SER A 85 12.69 -6.80 13.16
C SER A 85 12.66 -5.39 12.59
N PHE A 86 13.38 -4.45 13.21
CA PHE A 86 13.56 -3.10 12.70
C PHE A 86 14.28 -3.13 11.34
N LEU A 87 15.45 -3.77 11.27
CA LEU A 87 16.25 -3.85 10.04
C LEU A 87 15.49 -4.55 8.92
N ILE A 88 14.78 -5.62 9.24
CA ILE A 88 13.98 -6.34 8.26
C ILE A 88 12.85 -5.44 7.74
N GLY A 89 12.04 -4.86 8.64
CA GLY A 89 10.93 -3.99 8.26
C GLY A 89 11.41 -2.81 7.40
N PHE A 90 12.56 -2.24 7.76
CA PHE A 90 13.24 -1.22 6.99
C PHE A 90 13.62 -1.68 5.57
N LEU A 91 14.40 -2.76 5.46
CA LEU A 91 14.95 -3.21 4.17
C LEU A 91 13.86 -3.73 3.23
N VAL A 92 12.86 -4.46 3.76
CA VAL A 92 11.74 -4.97 2.97
C VAL A 92 10.89 -3.82 2.43
N THR A 93 10.58 -2.82 3.26
CA THR A 93 9.80 -1.65 2.83
C THR A 93 10.55 -0.83 1.78
N ALA A 94 11.86 -0.63 1.95
CA ALA A 94 12.68 0.08 0.96
C ALA A 94 12.69 -0.63 -0.42
N SER A 95 12.44 -1.94 -0.44
CA SER A 95 12.33 -2.75 -1.64
C SER A 95 10.91 -2.84 -2.22
N GLU A 96 9.91 -2.25 -1.59
CA GLU A 96 8.50 -2.37 -2.01
C GLU A 96 8.25 -1.56 -3.30
N PRO A 97 7.72 -2.19 -4.38
CA PRO A 97 7.42 -1.51 -5.64
C PRO A 97 6.44 -0.34 -5.47
N ASP A 98 5.47 -0.48 -4.58
CA ASP A 98 4.41 0.53 -4.38
C ASP A 98 4.99 1.84 -3.82
N ILE A 99 6.04 1.73 -3.00
CA ILE A 99 6.76 2.89 -2.46
C ILE A 99 7.61 3.56 -3.52
N GLN A 100 8.19 2.80 -4.45
CA GLN A 100 8.90 3.36 -5.60
C GLN A 100 7.97 4.18 -6.50
N VAL A 101 6.80 3.60 -6.83
CA VAL A 101 5.77 4.27 -7.63
C VAL A 101 5.25 5.52 -6.93
N LEU A 102 4.95 5.45 -5.64
CA LEU A 102 4.50 6.61 -4.87
C LEU A 102 5.57 7.71 -4.86
N ALA A 103 6.84 7.36 -4.66
CA ALA A 103 7.93 8.33 -4.65
C ALA A 103 8.12 9.02 -6.02
N ASP A 104 7.94 8.29 -7.13
CA ASP A 104 7.94 8.88 -8.48
C ASP A 104 6.78 9.86 -8.67
N GLN A 105 5.58 9.49 -8.23
CA GLN A 105 4.42 10.36 -8.34
C GLN A 105 4.58 11.63 -7.49
N VAL A 106 5.08 11.51 -6.26
CA VAL A 106 5.41 12.65 -5.40
C VAL A 106 6.45 13.54 -6.06
N ARG A 107 7.55 12.98 -6.58
CA ARG A 107 8.60 13.75 -7.27
C ARG A 107 8.09 14.45 -8.54
N SER A 108 7.14 13.84 -9.25
CA SER A 108 6.54 14.44 -10.44
C SER A 108 5.75 15.74 -10.16
N VAL A 109 5.27 15.91 -8.92
CA VAL A 109 4.54 17.09 -8.48
C VAL A 109 5.43 18.02 -7.64
N PHE A 110 6.35 17.45 -6.85
CA PHE A 110 7.28 18.16 -5.97
C PHE A 110 8.73 17.82 -6.33
N PRO A 111 9.35 18.50 -7.31
CA PRO A 111 10.71 18.20 -7.77
C PRO A 111 11.80 18.32 -6.70
N LEU A 112 11.56 19.10 -5.65
CA LEU A 112 12.44 19.24 -4.49
C LEU A 112 12.57 17.96 -3.66
N VAL A 113 11.62 17.02 -3.79
CA VAL A 113 11.66 15.75 -3.06
C VAL A 113 12.73 14.84 -3.65
N ASN A 114 13.69 14.47 -2.82
CA ASN A 114 14.68 13.45 -3.15
C ASN A 114 14.03 12.06 -2.96
N LYS A 115 13.86 11.33 -4.07
CA LYS A 115 13.23 10.00 -4.10
C LYS A 115 13.87 9.04 -3.09
N LEU A 116 15.20 8.95 -3.06
CA LEU A 116 15.91 8.02 -2.17
C LEU A 116 15.67 8.37 -0.70
N ILE A 117 15.84 9.64 -0.31
CA ILE A 117 15.64 10.07 1.09
C ILE A 117 14.18 9.84 1.51
N PHE A 118 13.23 10.12 0.62
CA PHE A 118 11.81 9.90 0.87
C PHE A 118 11.49 8.42 1.14
N ILE A 119 12.00 7.50 0.31
CA ILE A 119 11.85 6.05 0.49
C ILE A 119 12.49 5.60 1.81
N MET A 120 13.70 6.08 2.11
CA MET A 120 14.43 5.72 3.34
C MET A 120 13.72 6.21 4.60
N MET A 121 13.07 7.38 4.57
CA MET A 121 12.25 7.88 5.67
C MET A 121 11.01 7.02 5.89
N ILE A 122 10.31 6.63 4.81
CA ILE A 122 9.16 5.72 4.90
C ILE A 122 9.60 4.37 5.50
N ALA A 123 10.67 3.78 4.98
CA ALA A 123 11.24 2.54 5.47
C ALA A 123 11.66 2.63 6.95
N LEU A 124 12.24 3.75 7.38
CA LEU A 124 12.57 4.02 8.78
C LEU A 124 11.32 3.99 9.66
N GLY A 125 10.26 4.67 9.22
CA GLY A 125 8.96 4.66 9.89
C GLY A 125 8.41 3.24 10.06
N VAL A 126 8.34 2.46 8.97
CA VAL A 126 7.87 1.06 9.04
C VAL A 126 8.73 0.23 9.98
N GLY A 127 10.06 0.27 9.83
CA GLY A 127 10.97 -0.50 10.66
C GLY A 127 10.76 -0.24 12.15
N LEU A 128 10.61 1.03 12.54
CA LEU A 128 10.32 1.40 13.94
C LEU A 128 8.97 0.83 14.41
N TYR A 129 7.93 0.89 13.59
CA TYR A 129 6.60 0.41 13.98
C TYR A 129 6.45 -1.11 13.94
N VAL A 130 7.17 -1.80 13.06
CA VAL A 130 7.30 -3.27 13.10
C VAL A 130 7.97 -3.68 14.40
N MET A 131 9.08 -3.02 14.76
CA MET A 131 9.77 -3.25 16.04
C MET A 131 8.85 -3.00 17.24
N LEU A 132 8.14 -1.86 17.28
CA LEU A 132 7.18 -1.55 18.34
C LEU A 132 6.01 -2.53 18.37
N GLY A 133 5.55 -2.99 17.21
CA GLY A 133 4.49 -3.97 17.08
C GLY A 133 4.87 -5.33 17.67
N LEU A 134 6.10 -5.79 17.42
CA LEU A 134 6.60 -7.00 18.08
C LEU A 134 6.85 -6.80 19.57
N LEU A 135 7.38 -5.65 19.97
CA LEU A 135 7.55 -5.31 21.38
C LEU A 135 6.20 -5.37 22.10
N ARG A 136 5.13 -4.83 21.50
CA ARG A 136 3.75 -4.95 21.98
C ARG A 136 3.36 -6.42 22.16
N THR A 137 3.56 -7.25 21.13
CA THR A 137 3.20 -8.67 21.18
C THR A 137 3.95 -9.40 22.31
N VAL A 138 5.23 -9.11 22.50
CA VAL A 138 6.04 -9.67 23.60
C VAL A 138 5.56 -9.16 24.96
N MET A 139 5.34 -7.86 25.12
CA MET A 139 5.00 -7.21 26.39
C MET A 139 3.49 -7.23 26.75
N ARG A 140 2.63 -7.81 25.89
CA ARG A 140 1.16 -7.83 26.04
C ARG A 140 0.53 -6.44 26.15
N LEU A 141 1.06 -5.47 25.41
CA LEU A 141 0.48 -4.12 25.35
C LEU A 141 -0.80 -4.15 24.49
N SER A 142 -1.81 -3.38 24.90
CA SER A 142 -3.08 -3.33 24.16
C SER A 142 -2.91 -2.60 22.83
N LEU A 143 -3.34 -3.22 21.72
CA LEU A 143 -3.35 -2.59 20.38
C LEU A 143 -4.06 -1.24 20.41
N LYS A 144 -5.19 -1.17 21.12
CA LYS A 144 -6.06 0.00 21.19
C LYS A 144 -5.31 1.25 21.66
N MET A 145 -4.54 1.12 22.75
CA MET A 145 -3.79 2.23 23.32
C MET A 145 -2.65 2.69 22.41
N ILE A 146 -1.91 1.76 21.81
CA ILE A 146 -0.80 2.11 20.91
C ILE A 146 -1.34 2.87 19.70
N LEU A 147 -2.36 2.35 19.02
CA LEU A 147 -2.96 3.02 17.88
C LEU A 147 -3.54 4.39 18.26
N ALA A 148 -4.27 4.49 19.38
CA ALA A 148 -4.86 5.75 19.82
C ALA A 148 -3.78 6.82 20.07
N ILE A 149 -2.72 6.48 20.82
CA ILE A 149 -1.60 7.39 21.08
C ILE A 149 -0.92 7.80 19.77
N SER A 150 -0.62 6.82 18.90
CA SER A 150 0.06 7.09 17.65
C SER A 150 -0.74 8.00 16.71
N TYR A 151 -2.06 7.79 16.57
CA TYR A 151 -2.89 8.65 15.74
C TYR A 151 -3.08 10.05 16.33
N VAL A 152 -3.16 10.19 17.66
CA VAL A 152 -3.13 11.51 18.31
C VAL A 152 -1.85 12.25 17.97
N VAL A 153 -0.69 11.58 18.08
CA VAL A 153 0.61 12.17 17.71
C VAL A 153 0.65 12.53 16.22
N ILE A 154 0.17 11.66 15.33
CA ILE A 154 0.06 11.93 13.89
C ILE A 154 -0.73 13.22 13.64
N PHE A 155 -1.90 13.37 14.24
CA PHE A 155 -2.73 14.55 13.98
C PHE A 155 -2.10 15.82 14.56
N ILE A 156 -1.43 15.76 15.71
CA ILE A 156 -0.64 16.88 16.24
C ILE A 156 0.47 17.28 15.25
N LEU A 157 1.24 16.31 14.75
CA LEU A 157 2.28 16.58 13.75
C LEU A 157 1.69 17.12 12.44
N ALA A 158 0.52 16.62 12.04
CA ALA A 158 -0.11 17.02 10.80
C ALA A 158 -0.70 18.44 10.86
N PHE A 159 -1.04 18.97 12.04
CA PHE A 159 -1.33 20.40 12.21
C PHE A 159 -0.11 21.30 12.01
N ALA A 160 1.09 20.80 12.34
CA ALA A 160 2.33 21.53 12.12
C ALA A 160 2.86 21.37 10.69
N ALA A 161 2.53 20.27 10.02
CA ALA A 161 3.06 19.92 8.71
C ALA A 161 2.43 20.76 7.56
N PRO A 162 3.14 20.92 6.44
CA PRO A 162 2.60 21.58 5.25
C PRO A 162 1.38 20.85 4.69
N GLN A 163 0.37 21.61 4.26
CA GLN A 163 -0.88 21.06 3.72
C GLN A 163 -0.64 20.12 2.52
N SER A 164 0.36 20.40 1.70
CA SER A 164 0.76 19.58 0.56
C SER A 164 1.30 18.20 0.95
N PHE A 165 1.90 18.06 2.13
CA PHE A 165 2.50 16.80 2.61
C PHE A 165 1.55 15.94 3.42
N ILE A 166 0.43 16.47 3.91
CA ILE A 166 -0.55 15.70 4.69
C ILE A 166 -1.09 14.54 3.86
N GLY A 167 -1.58 14.79 2.65
CA GLY A 167 -2.10 13.74 1.76
C GLY A 167 -1.03 12.70 1.41
N ILE A 168 0.18 13.16 1.10
CA ILE A 168 1.34 12.30 0.77
C ILE A 168 1.72 11.41 1.96
N ALA A 169 1.71 11.96 3.18
CA ALA A 169 2.05 11.23 4.37
C ALA A 169 1.07 10.09 4.63
N PHE A 170 -0.23 10.35 4.56
CA PHE A 170 -1.21 9.29 4.75
C PHE A 170 -1.24 8.29 3.59
N ASP A 171 -1.00 8.73 2.35
CA ASP A 171 -0.83 7.81 1.21
C ASP A 171 0.35 6.87 1.41
N SER A 172 1.45 7.35 2.00
CA SER A 172 2.62 6.51 2.30
C SER A 172 2.28 5.38 3.26
N GLY A 173 1.40 5.62 4.25
CA GLY A 173 0.95 4.57 5.17
C GLY A 173 0.25 3.43 4.42
N GLY A 174 -0.68 3.74 3.53
CA GLY A 174 -1.38 2.73 2.72
C GLY A 174 -0.51 2.10 1.61
N ALA A 175 0.50 2.80 1.12
CA ALA A 175 1.42 2.25 0.10
C ALA A 175 2.46 1.27 0.67
N THR A 176 2.67 1.23 1.99
CA THR A 176 3.64 0.30 2.62
C THR A 176 3.12 -1.11 2.85
N THR A 177 1.84 -1.35 2.57
CA THR A 177 1.18 -2.64 2.77
C THR A 177 1.03 -3.39 1.46
N GLY A 178 2.07 -3.31 0.64
CA GLY A 178 2.16 -3.99 -0.63
C GLY A 178 2.37 -5.51 -0.49
N PRO A 179 2.40 -6.20 -1.64
CA PRO A 179 2.41 -7.65 -1.70
C PRO A 179 3.65 -8.33 -1.10
N MET A 180 4.76 -7.60 -0.87
CA MET A 180 5.91 -8.15 -0.16
C MET A 180 5.81 -7.95 1.35
N THR A 181 5.53 -6.73 1.78
CA THR A 181 5.62 -6.32 3.18
C THR A 181 4.54 -6.98 4.04
N VAL A 182 3.29 -7.13 3.56
CA VAL A 182 2.20 -7.72 4.35
C VAL A 182 2.44 -9.19 4.68
N PRO A 183 2.62 -10.11 3.70
CA PRO A 183 2.84 -11.53 4.02
C PRO A 183 4.04 -11.71 4.94
N PHE A 184 5.08 -10.89 4.75
CA PHE A 184 6.28 -10.92 5.58
C PHE A 184 6.01 -10.52 7.05
N ILE A 185 5.40 -9.35 7.29
CA ILE A 185 5.09 -8.87 8.64
C ILE A 185 4.16 -9.86 9.35
N MET A 186 3.19 -10.42 8.63
CA MET A 186 2.29 -11.43 9.15
C MET A 186 3.04 -12.72 9.51
N ALA A 187 3.89 -13.23 8.62
CA ALA A 187 4.71 -14.42 8.88
C ALA A 187 5.61 -14.23 10.12
N LEU A 188 6.22 -13.05 10.26
CA LEU A 188 7.06 -12.72 11.40
C LEU A 188 6.22 -12.65 12.69
N GLY A 189 5.05 -12.00 12.64
CA GLY A 189 4.09 -11.95 13.75
C GLY A 189 3.65 -13.32 14.23
N ILE A 190 3.29 -14.21 13.30
CA ILE A 190 2.92 -15.61 13.56
C ILE A 190 4.11 -16.39 14.13
N GLY A 191 5.32 -16.19 13.61
CA GLY A 191 6.54 -16.81 14.13
C GLY A 191 6.80 -16.46 15.60
N VAL A 192 6.62 -15.18 15.95
CA VAL A 192 6.81 -14.71 17.33
C VAL A 192 5.70 -15.19 18.27
N SER A 193 4.44 -15.19 17.82
CA SER A 193 3.31 -15.64 18.65
C SER A 193 3.28 -17.16 18.86
N SER A 194 3.61 -17.95 17.83
CA SER A 194 3.65 -19.42 17.90
C SER A 194 4.78 -19.95 18.80
N ALA A 195 5.98 -19.38 18.72
CA ALA A 195 7.09 -19.72 19.61
C ALA A 195 6.79 -19.37 21.07
N ARG A 196 5.94 -18.37 21.31
CA ARG A 196 5.43 -18.01 22.64
C ARG A 196 4.36 -18.97 23.14
N MET A 197 3.51 -19.51 22.26
CA MET A 197 2.44 -20.45 22.62
C MET A 197 2.99 -21.71 23.33
N ASN A 198 4.25 -22.07 23.04
CA ASN A 198 4.98 -23.15 23.69
C ASN A 198 5.60 -22.80 25.06
N SER A 199 5.55 -21.54 25.50
CA SER A 199 6.03 -21.09 26.82
C SER A 199 4.85 -20.66 27.72
N LYS A 200 4.37 -21.60 28.55
CA LYS A 200 3.45 -21.45 29.71
C LYS A 200 2.46 -20.26 29.67
N GLY A 201 1.19 -20.55 29.36
CA GLY A 201 0.04 -19.70 29.72
C GLY A 201 -0.79 -19.12 28.56
N GLY A 202 -0.99 -19.86 27.48
CA GLY A 202 -1.82 -19.43 26.34
C GLY A 202 -3.32 -19.56 26.62
N SER A 203 -3.98 -18.44 26.92
CA SER A 203 -5.45 -18.32 26.88
C SER A 203 -5.94 -18.06 25.44
N SER A 204 -7.23 -18.24 25.20
CA SER A 204 -7.94 -18.00 23.92
C SER A 204 -7.82 -16.56 23.38
N ASP A 205 -7.34 -15.61 24.19
CA ASP A 205 -7.01 -14.24 23.76
C ASP A 205 -5.77 -14.17 22.83
N SER A 206 -4.96 -15.24 22.78
CA SER A 206 -3.71 -15.32 22.00
C SER A 206 -3.88 -15.32 20.48
N GLN A 207 -5.06 -15.71 19.96
CA GLN A 207 -5.35 -15.64 18.53
C GLN A 207 -5.64 -14.22 18.03
N SER A 208 -6.12 -13.34 18.93
CA SER A 208 -6.41 -11.93 18.59
C SER A 208 -5.14 -11.06 18.54
N ASP A 209 -4.05 -11.51 19.17
CA ASP A 209 -2.77 -10.81 19.19
C ASP A 209 -2.00 -10.93 17.86
N ASN A 210 -2.40 -11.86 16.98
CA ASN A 210 -1.83 -12.00 15.64
C ASN A 210 -2.24 -10.88 14.68
N PHE A 211 -3.35 -10.18 14.98
CA PHE A 211 -3.87 -9.09 14.17
C PHE A 211 -3.46 -7.72 14.74
N GLY A 212 -3.37 -6.73 13.85
CA GLY A 212 -3.01 -5.34 14.11
C GLY A 212 -1.54 -5.01 13.89
N LEU A 213 -0.68 -5.99 13.54
CA LEU A 213 0.74 -5.75 13.24
C LEU A 213 0.91 -4.96 11.94
N THR A 214 0.16 -5.31 10.90
CA THR A 214 0.16 -4.61 9.62
C THR A 214 -0.40 -3.20 9.78
N GLY A 215 -1.49 -3.06 10.53
CA GLY A 215 -2.05 -1.76 10.88
C GLY A 215 -1.04 -0.85 11.61
N MET A 216 -0.30 -1.38 12.59
CA MET A 216 0.77 -0.63 13.24
C MET A 216 1.89 -0.24 12.27
N ALA A 217 2.32 -1.15 11.40
CA ALA A 217 3.36 -0.86 10.41
C ALA A 217 3.03 0.35 9.52
N SER A 218 1.75 0.53 9.15
CA SER A 218 1.28 1.67 8.34
C SER A 218 1.32 3.03 9.04
N VAL A 219 1.40 3.07 10.38
CA VAL A 219 1.43 4.32 11.17
C VAL A 219 2.81 5.00 11.08
N GLY A 220 3.88 4.20 11.05
CA GLY A 220 5.26 4.68 11.00
C GLY A 220 5.56 5.59 9.80
N PRO A 221 5.25 5.18 8.56
CA PRO A 221 5.41 5.99 7.35
C PRO A 221 4.74 7.36 7.44
N ILE A 222 3.51 7.40 7.96
CA ILE A 222 2.74 8.65 8.08
C ILE A 222 3.52 9.64 8.93
N MET A 223 4.00 9.21 10.10
CA MET A 223 4.80 10.09 10.96
C MET A 223 6.15 10.46 10.34
N ALA A 224 6.82 9.53 9.67
CA ALA A 224 8.11 9.80 9.03
C ALA A 224 7.98 10.82 7.90
N VAL A 225 6.93 10.73 7.08
CA VAL A 225 6.69 11.66 5.97
C VAL A 225 6.20 13.02 6.47
N LEU A 226 5.37 13.07 7.51
CA LEU A 226 5.02 14.35 8.16
C LEU A 226 6.27 15.05 8.70
N SER A 227 7.17 14.29 9.35
CA SER A 227 8.45 14.81 9.83
C SER A 227 9.35 15.27 8.69
N TYR A 228 9.42 14.51 7.59
CA TYR A 228 10.14 14.89 6.38
C TYR A 228 9.60 16.20 5.77
N GLY A 229 8.28 16.36 5.68
CA GLY A 229 7.63 17.59 5.20
C GLY A 229 7.95 18.81 6.07
N LEU A 230 8.00 18.65 7.39
CA LEU A 230 8.45 19.68 8.33
C LEU A 230 9.91 20.07 8.10
N MET A 231 10.80 19.09 7.97
CA MET A 231 12.21 19.34 7.68
C MET A 231 12.40 20.07 6.36
N LEU A 232 11.71 19.64 5.30
CA LEU A 232 11.81 20.26 3.98
C LEU A 232 11.31 21.71 3.99
N SER A 233 10.27 22.01 4.77
CA SER A 233 9.72 23.36 4.89
C SER A 233 10.65 24.32 5.62
N HIS A 234 11.37 23.82 6.63
CA HIS A 234 12.43 24.59 7.27
C HIS A 234 13.60 24.86 6.31
N HIS A 235 13.99 23.90 5.47
CA HIS A 235 15.08 24.08 4.52
C HIS A 235 14.69 24.94 3.31
N ALA A 236 13.41 24.96 2.93
CA ALA A 236 12.86 25.84 1.88
C ALA A 236 12.94 27.34 2.27
N SER A 237 13.16 27.67 3.55
CA SER A 237 13.42 29.05 3.99
C SER A 237 14.88 29.51 3.82
N VAL A 238 15.80 28.63 3.43
CA VAL A 238 17.26 28.92 3.34
C VAL A 238 17.82 28.70 1.93
N VAL A 239 17.10 28.06 1.01
CA VAL A 239 17.52 27.92 -0.39
C VAL A 239 16.38 28.34 -1.31
N SER A 240 16.29 29.65 -1.54
CA SER A 240 15.72 30.18 -2.77
C SER A 240 16.87 30.30 -3.77
N GLU A 241 17.07 29.27 -4.60
CA GLU A 241 17.47 29.41 -6.01
C GLU A 241 17.75 28.03 -6.64
N THR A 242 17.44 27.96 -7.93
CA THR A 242 17.82 26.89 -8.89
C THR A 242 17.24 25.50 -8.70
N ALA A 243 16.03 25.30 -9.25
CA ALA A 243 15.68 24.07 -9.97
C ALA A 243 14.59 24.33 -11.02
N ALA A 244 14.83 25.29 -11.91
CA ALA A 244 14.14 25.38 -13.20
C ALA A 244 15.08 24.86 -14.28
N ALA A 245 15.28 23.54 -14.36
CA ALA A 245 15.85 22.89 -15.52
C ALA A 245 15.60 21.38 -15.45
N GLY A 246 14.88 20.86 -16.45
CA GLY A 246 14.98 19.44 -16.82
C GLY A 246 13.73 18.60 -16.62
N ALA A 247 12.71 18.80 -17.46
CA ALA A 247 11.84 17.72 -17.92
C ALA A 247 11.11 18.08 -19.22
N GLY A 248 11.82 18.71 -20.16
CA GLY A 248 11.43 18.72 -21.57
C GLY A 248 11.95 17.46 -22.24
N GLY A 249 11.48 16.28 -21.80
CA GLY A 249 11.70 15.05 -22.55
C GLY A 249 10.77 15.08 -23.75
N GLU A 250 11.30 14.98 -24.97
CA GLU A 250 10.51 14.83 -26.19
C GLU A 250 9.39 13.82 -25.95
N ALA A 251 8.18 14.12 -26.44
CA ALA A 251 7.04 13.22 -26.37
C ALA A 251 7.39 11.95 -27.15
N VAL A 252 8.01 10.97 -26.50
CA VAL A 252 8.42 9.72 -27.12
C VAL A 252 7.13 9.06 -27.63
N GLN A 253 6.99 8.96 -28.96
CA GLN A 253 5.81 8.43 -29.65
C GLN A 253 5.87 6.90 -29.76
N GLY A 254 4.71 6.22 -29.63
CA GLY A 254 4.58 4.78 -29.75
C GLY A 254 5.27 3.95 -28.66
N LEU A 255 5.59 2.70 -28.99
CA LEU A 255 6.22 1.76 -28.06
C LEU A 255 7.66 2.14 -27.65
N ARG A 256 8.26 3.14 -28.31
CA ARG A 256 9.58 3.65 -27.91
C ARG A 256 9.58 4.20 -26.48
N ALA A 257 8.41 4.57 -25.95
CA ALA A 257 8.25 4.98 -24.56
C ALA A 257 8.74 3.89 -23.58
N PHE A 258 8.51 2.61 -23.87
CA PHE A 258 8.96 1.52 -23.01
C PHE A 258 10.47 1.35 -23.03
N THR A 259 11.08 1.44 -24.21
CA THR A 259 12.55 1.30 -24.37
C THR A 259 13.30 2.49 -23.77
N ALA A 260 12.70 3.68 -23.77
CA ALA A 260 13.31 4.88 -23.21
C ALA A 260 13.42 4.82 -21.67
N VAL A 261 12.42 4.25 -21.00
CA VAL A 261 12.39 4.17 -19.53
C VAL A 261 13.16 2.94 -19.01
N LEU A 262 13.37 1.92 -19.84
CA LEU A 262 14.02 0.66 -19.46
C LEU A 262 15.37 0.82 -18.75
N PRO A 263 16.36 1.61 -19.22
CA PRO A 263 17.68 1.68 -18.58
C PRO A 263 17.61 2.21 -17.15
N HIS A 264 16.79 3.24 -16.93
CA HIS A 264 16.58 3.82 -15.61
C HIS A 264 15.88 2.81 -14.68
N ILE A 265 14.84 2.12 -15.15
CA ILE A 265 14.11 1.13 -14.34
C ILE A 265 15.00 -0.06 -13.97
N VAL A 266 15.88 -0.52 -14.86
CA VAL A 266 16.83 -1.60 -14.56
C VAL A 266 17.72 -1.21 -13.38
N GLN A 267 18.28 0.01 -13.39
CA GLN A 267 19.10 0.51 -12.29
C GLN A 267 18.27 0.68 -11.01
N GLU A 268 17.09 1.26 -11.13
CA GLU A 268 16.18 1.49 -10.00
C GLU A 268 15.75 0.18 -9.32
N ALA A 269 15.35 -0.82 -10.10
CA ALA A 269 14.98 -2.14 -9.59
C ALA A 269 16.15 -2.83 -8.89
N ALA A 270 17.37 -2.63 -9.39
CA ALA A 270 18.58 -3.21 -8.80
C ALA A 270 18.86 -2.59 -7.42
N PHE A 271 18.83 -1.25 -7.32
CA PHE A 271 18.97 -0.56 -6.04
C PHE A 271 17.80 -0.86 -5.09
N SER A 272 16.60 -1.07 -5.62
CA SER A 272 15.41 -1.40 -4.83
C SER A 272 15.54 -2.77 -4.17
N LEU A 273 16.04 -3.81 -4.85
CA LEU A 273 16.14 -5.16 -4.28
C LEU A 273 17.44 -5.43 -3.52
N LEU A 274 18.48 -4.62 -3.73
CA LEU A 274 19.76 -4.74 -3.04
C LEU A 274 19.63 -4.81 -1.50
N PRO A 275 18.81 -3.99 -0.82
CA PRO A 275 18.52 -4.10 0.61
C PRO A 275 18.11 -5.51 1.06
N VAL A 276 17.17 -6.13 0.37
CA VAL A 276 16.64 -7.46 0.71
C VAL A 276 17.65 -8.56 0.39
N VAL A 277 18.38 -8.46 -0.72
CA VAL A 277 19.47 -9.39 -1.04
C VAL A 277 20.59 -9.29 0.01
N THR A 278 20.92 -8.08 0.47
CA THR A 278 21.90 -7.87 1.54
C THR A 278 21.44 -8.51 2.84
N LEU A 279 20.17 -8.32 3.22
CA LEU A 279 19.56 -8.97 4.37
C LEU A 279 19.66 -10.49 4.29
N PHE A 280 19.35 -11.06 3.12
CA PHE A 280 19.46 -12.49 2.87
C PHE A 280 20.88 -13.00 3.13
N VAL A 281 21.90 -12.35 2.58
CA VAL A 281 23.31 -12.74 2.77
C VAL A 281 23.69 -12.70 4.25
N VAL A 282 23.34 -11.63 4.95
CA VAL A 282 23.59 -11.49 6.40
C VAL A 282 22.90 -12.61 7.18
N PHE A 283 21.62 -12.86 6.91
CA PHE A 283 20.86 -13.90 7.62
C PHE A 283 21.39 -15.29 7.30
N GLN A 284 21.74 -15.56 6.05
CA GLN A 284 22.31 -16.84 5.65
C GLN A 284 23.64 -17.14 6.36
N ILE A 285 24.50 -16.13 6.52
CA ILE A 285 25.81 -16.30 7.19
C ILE A 285 25.65 -16.44 8.71
N PHE A 286 24.87 -15.55 9.34
CA PHE A 286 24.86 -15.42 10.81
C PHE A 286 23.72 -16.17 11.51
N LEU A 287 22.57 -16.36 10.86
CA LEU A 287 21.34 -16.84 11.50
C LEU A 287 20.88 -18.19 10.96
N LEU A 288 20.61 -18.29 9.66
CA LEU A 288 19.87 -19.39 9.04
C LEU A 288 20.74 -20.59 8.67
N ARG A 289 21.92 -20.35 8.08
CA ARG A 289 22.85 -21.40 7.61
C ARG A 289 22.14 -22.51 6.80
N LEU A 290 21.31 -22.11 5.84
CA LEU A 290 20.50 -23.03 5.05
C LEU A 290 21.35 -23.92 4.14
N PRO A 291 20.88 -25.14 3.82
CA PRO A 291 21.54 -26.01 2.86
C PRO A 291 21.64 -25.36 1.46
N PRO A 292 22.69 -25.67 0.68
CA PRO A 292 22.97 -24.98 -0.59
C PRO A 292 21.82 -25.08 -1.60
N ARG A 293 21.05 -26.17 -1.59
CA ARG A 293 19.87 -26.35 -2.44
C ARG A 293 18.78 -25.31 -2.15
N GLN A 294 18.60 -24.94 -0.89
CA GLN A 294 17.60 -23.95 -0.48
C GLN A 294 18.08 -22.54 -0.77
N VAL A 295 19.37 -22.26 -0.56
CA VAL A 295 20.01 -21.00 -0.96
C VAL A 295 19.87 -20.77 -2.47
N ALA A 296 20.17 -21.77 -3.30
CA ALA A 296 20.03 -21.68 -4.75
C ALA A 296 18.58 -21.40 -5.17
N ARG A 297 17.61 -22.02 -4.49
CA ARG A 297 16.17 -21.75 -4.70
C ARG A 297 15.82 -20.30 -4.35
N MET A 298 16.28 -19.79 -3.23
CA MET A 298 16.03 -18.39 -2.83
C MET A 298 16.68 -17.39 -3.78
N ILE A 299 17.92 -17.67 -4.25
CA ILE A 299 18.60 -16.87 -5.28
C ILE A 299 17.78 -16.85 -6.59
N ALA A 300 17.26 -18.00 -7.03
CA ALA A 300 16.36 -18.04 -8.18
C ALA A 300 15.10 -17.19 -7.95
N GLY A 301 14.54 -17.22 -6.73
CA GLY A 301 13.45 -16.34 -6.31
C GLY A 301 13.80 -14.85 -6.44
N PHE A 302 14.98 -14.43 -5.96
CA PHE A 302 15.44 -13.05 -6.11
C PHE A 302 15.61 -12.64 -7.58
N ILE A 303 16.16 -13.53 -8.42
CA ILE A 303 16.29 -13.27 -9.86
C ILE A 303 14.91 -13.07 -10.51
N TYR A 304 13.94 -13.94 -10.20
CA TYR A 304 12.57 -13.76 -10.69
C TYR A 304 11.94 -12.48 -10.17
N SER A 305 12.13 -12.14 -8.89
CA SER A 305 11.62 -10.89 -8.33
C SER A 305 12.22 -9.67 -9.05
N TYR A 306 13.51 -9.68 -9.37
CA TYR A 306 14.15 -8.59 -10.10
C TYR A 306 13.60 -8.44 -11.51
N ILE A 307 13.52 -9.55 -12.27
CA ILE A 307 12.98 -9.54 -13.64
C ILE A 307 11.52 -9.07 -13.62
N GLY A 308 10.71 -9.61 -12.71
CA GLY A 308 9.31 -9.24 -12.56
C GLY A 308 9.12 -7.77 -12.21
N LEU A 309 9.92 -7.24 -11.28
CA LEU A 309 9.91 -5.83 -10.87
C LEU A 309 10.24 -4.89 -12.04
N VAL A 310 11.28 -5.21 -12.82
CA VAL A 310 11.64 -4.43 -14.01
C VAL A 310 10.48 -4.41 -15.02
N VAL A 311 9.92 -5.57 -15.35
CA VAL A 311 8.80 -5.68 -16.30
C VAL A 311 7.56 -4.94 -15.80
N PHE A 312 7.26 -5.05 -14.50
CA PHE A 312 6.16 -4.34 -13.84
C PHE A 312 6.34 -2.82 -13.94
N LEU A 313 7.48 -2.30 -13.50
CA LEU A 313 7.76 -0.86 -13.51
C LEU A 313 7.78 -0.29 -14.94
N VAL A 314 8.25 -1.07 -15.93
CA VAL A 314 8.22 -0.66 -17.34
C VAL A 314 6.79 -0.57 -17.86
N GLY A 315 5.93 -1.53 -17.52
CA GLY A 315 4.50 -1.49 -17.87
C GLY A 315 3.77 -0.30 -17.25
N VAL A 316 4.07 -0.04 -15.98
CA VAL A 316 3.51 1.06 -15.19
C VAL A 316 3.89 2.42 -15.76
N ASN A 317 5.20 2.68 -15.89
CA ASN A 317 5.72 3.98 -16.33
C ASN A 317 5.60 4.20 -17.84
N GLY A 318 5.62 3.13 -18.65
CA GLY A 318 5.56 3.23 -20.11
C GLY A 318 4.18 3.58 -20.67
N GLY A 319 3.10 3.33 -19.91
CA GLY A 319 1.74 3.62 -20.41
C GLY A 319 0.62 3.58 -19.39
N PHE A 320 0.69 2.73 -18.37
CA PHE A 320 -0.43 2.51 -17.45
C PHE A 320 -0.77 3.76 -16.63
N MET A 321 0.23 4.36 -15.98
CA MET A 321 0.06 5.60 -15.20
C MET A 321 -0.32 6.79 -16.08
N THR A 322 0.33 6.94 -17.23
CA THR A 322 0.08 8.03 -18.18
C THR A 322 -1.36 8.01 -18.70
N ALA A 323 -1.88 6.83 -19.01
CA ALA A 323 -3.28 6.66 -19.42
C ALA A 323 -4.24 7.00 -18.28
N GLY A 324 -3.97 6.54 -17.05
CA GLY A 324 -4.75 6.90 -15.87
C GLY A 324 -4.80 8.41 -15.66
N ARG A 325 -3.64 9.07 -15.70
CA ARG A 325 -3.54 10.52 -15.56
C ARG A 325 -4.30 11.27 -16.65
N LYS A 326 -4.15 10.86 -17.92
CA LYS A 326 -4.85 11.54 -19.02
C LYS A 326 -6.35 11.30 -18.99
N LEU A 327 -6.80 10.11 -18.62
CA LEU A 327 -8.22 9.82 -18.45
C LEU A 327 -8.83 10.69 -17.34
N GLY A 328 -8.14 10.77 -16.19
CA GLY A 328 -8.53 11.64 -15.09
C GLY A 328 -8.61 13.10 -15.51
N GLU A 329 -7.60 13.59 -16.24
CA GLU A 329 -7.54 14.96 -16.76
C GLU A 329 -8.72 15.29 -17.68
N LEU A 330 -9.02 14.42 -18.66
CA LEU A 330 -10.12 14.65 -19.60
C LEU A 330 -11.49 14.63 -18.91
N LEU A 331 -11.71 13.68 -18.00
CA LEU A 331 -12.97 13.59 -17.25
C LEU A 331 -13.10 14.75 -16.25
N GLY A 332 -12.01 15.11 -15.56
CA GLY A 332 -11.94 16.23 -14.63
C GLY A 332 -12.19 17.57 -15.32
N MET A 333 -11.61 17.78 -16.50
CA MET A 333 -11.81 18.99 -17.30
C MET A 333 -13.28 19.16 -17.68
N ARG A 334 -13.93 18.10 -18.17
CA ARG A 334 -15.36 18.14 -18.52
C ARG A 334 -16.25 18.32 -17.30
N ALA A 335 -15.91 17.67 -16.19
CA ALA A 335 -16.62 17.85 -14.93
C ALA A 335 -16.53 19.29 -14.41
N ALA A 336 -15.35 19.92 -14.50
CA ALA A 336 -15.14 21.30 -14.08
C ALA A 336 -15.84 22.31 -15.00
N GLN A 337 -15.83 22.09 -16.31
CA GLN A 337 -16.42 23.02 -17.29
C GLN A 337 -17.94 22.90 -17.41
N SER A 338 -18.45 21.67 -17.53
CA SER A 338 -19.87 21.42 -17.85
C SER A 338 -20.72 21.10 -16.63
N GLY A 339 -20.11 20.73 -15.51
CA GLY A 339 -20.82 20.30 -14.30
C GLY A 339 -21.78 19.12 -14.54
N GLY A 340 -22.69 18.91 -13.59
CA GLY A 340 -23.82 17.98 -13.75
C GLY A 340 -23.41 16.53 -14.04
N LEU A 341 -23.79 16.04 -15.22
CA LEU A 341 -23.58 14.64 -15.65
C LEU A 341 -22.09 14.25 -15.68
N TRP A 342 -21.18 15.16 -16.04
CA TRP A 342 -19.76 14.87 -16.09
C TRP A 342 -19.14 14.72 -14.71
N THR A 343 -19.60 15.52 -13.74
CA THR A 343 -19.26 15.38 -12.33
C THR A 343 -19.76 14.03 -11.78
N ALA A 344 -21.01 13.66 -12.10
CA ALA A 344 -21.56 12.37 -11.71
C ALA A 344 -20.82 11.19 -12.37
N LEU A 345 -20.39 11.33 -13.63
CA LEU A 345 -19.62 10.32 -14.34
C LEU A 345 -18.22 10.14 -13.74
N LEU A 346 -17.52 11.22 -13.40
CA LEU A 346 -16.21 11.14 -12.74
C LEU A 346 -16.33 10.43 -11.37
N ILE A 347 -17.27 10.87 -10.53
CA ILE A 347 -17.50 10.28 -9.21
C ILE A 347 -17.97 8.82 -9.34
N GLY A 348 -18.88 8.54 -10.26
CA GLY A 348 -19.36 7.18 -10.56
C GLY A 348 -18.26 6.25 -11.05
N THR A 349 -17.35 6.77 -11.87
CA THR A 349 -16.15 6.05 -12.30
C THR A 349 -15.25 5.75 -11.11
N GLY A 350 -15.02 6.73 -10.22
CA GLY A 350 -14.28 6.53 -8.97
C GLY A 350 -14.90 5.46 -8.06
N LEU A 351 -16.22 5.51 -7.85
CA LEU A 351 -16.98 4.51 -7.08
C LEU A 351 -16.79 3.10 -7.67
N LEU A 352 -16.92 2.96 -8.99
CA LEU A 352 -16.80 1.69 -9.68
C LEU A 352 -15.37 1.14 -9.59
N ILE A 353 -14.35 1.98 -9.84
CA ILE A 353 -12.94 1.61 -9.67
C ILE A 353 -12.69 1.16 -8.24
N GLY A 354 -13.18 1.88 -7.22
CA GLY A 354 -12.96 1.52 -5.82
C GLY A 354 -13.59 0.20 -5.42
N ALA A 355 -14.79 -0.09 -5.91
CA ALA A 355 -15.44 -1.38 -5.69
C ALA A 355 -14.59 -2.54 -6.26
N VAL A 356 -14.00 -2.32 -7.43
CA VAL A 356 -13.24 -3.33 -8.18
C VAL A 356 -11.82 -3.50 -7.62
N VAL A 357 -11.10 -2.42 -7.33
CA VAL A 357 -9.68 -2.44 -6.94
C VAL A 357 -9.44 -3.23 -5.65
N VAL A 358 -10.33 -3.11 -4.66
CA VAL A 358 -10.20 -3.90 -3.42
C VAL A 358 -10.49 -5.37 -3.63
N CYS A 359 -11.50 -5.69 -4.45
CA CYS A 359 -11.77 -7.09 -4.82
C CYS A 359 -10.63 -7.70 -5.65
N ALA A 360 -9.88 -6.84 -6.33
CA ALA A 360 -8.73 -7.19 -7.14
C ALA A 360 -7.46 -7.40 -6.31
N GLU A 361 -7.36 -6.92 -5.07
CA GLU A 361 -6.10 -6.94 -4.34
C GLU A 361 -5.80 -8.31 -3.71
N PRO A 362 -4.71 -9.03 -4.10
CA PRO A 362 -4.41 -10.37 -3.57
C PRO A 362 -4.25 -10.41 -2.05
N ALA A 363 -3.68 -9.36 -1.46
CA ALA A 363 -3.51 -9.26 -0.02
C ALA A 363 -4.85 -9.26 0.73
N VAL A 364 -5.90 -8.67 0.15
CA VAL A 364 -7.27 -8.69 0.72
C VAL A 364 -7.79 -10.12 0.79
N TRP A 365 -7.56 -10.92 -0.24
CA TRP A 365 -7.99 -12.32 -0.26
C TRP A 365 -7.30 -13.13 0.84
N VAL A 366 -5.97 -12.99 0.99
CA VAL A 366 -5.19 -13.65 2.06
C VAL A 366 -5.74 -13.28 3.44
N LEU A 367 -6.00 -11.99 3.69
CA LEU A 367 -6.56 -11.52 4.95
C LEU A 367 -7.94 -12.13 5.20
N THR A 368 -8.84 -12.12 4.20
CA THR A 368 -10.18 -12.68 4.37
C THR A 368 -10.18 -14.19 4.63
N ASP A 369 -9.25 -14.94 4.03
CA ASP A 369 -9.08 -16.38 4.26
C ASP A 369 -8.54 -16.67 5.68
N GLN A 370 -7.61 -15.84 6.16
CA GLN A 370 -7.11 -15.93 7.53
C GLN A 370 -8.20 -15.58 8.55
N VAL A 371 -9.03 -14.58 8.28
CA VAL A 371 -10.14 -14.22 9.17
C VAL A 371 -11.19 -15.33 9.20
N GLU A 372 -11.53 -15.92 8.06
CA GLU A 372 -12.50 -17.02 8.00
C GLU A 372 -11.99 -18.26 8.74
N SER A 373 -10.72 -18.64 8.53
CA SER A 373 -10.11 -19.79 9.22
C SER A 373 -9.96 -19.57 10.73
N ILE A 374 -9.50 -18.40 11.17
CA ILE A 374 -9.33 -18.09 12.61
C ILE A 374 -10.69 -17.92 13.31
N SER A 375 -11.71 -17.43 12.61
CA SER A 375 -13.07 -17.32 13.17
C SER A 375 -13.87 -18.63 13.16
N GLY A 376 -13.27 -19.75 12.74
CA GLY A 376 -13.96 -21.04 12.62
C GLY A 376 -15.12 -21.03 11.62
N GLY A 377 -15.01 -20.22 10.57
CA GLY A 377 -16.06 -20.04 9.55
C GLY A 377 -17.21 -19.13 9.97
N THR A 378 -17.16 -18.54 11.16
CA THR A 378 -18.24 -17.68 11.66
C THR A 378 -18.32 -16.35 10.88
N ILE A 379 -17.16 -15.82 10.46
CA ILE A 379 -17.05 -14.64 9.60
C ILE A 379 -16.78 -15.11 8.17
N LYS A 380 -17.79 -15.01 7.30
CA LYS A 380 -17.66 -15.44 5.90
C LYS A 380 -16.83 -14.44 5.10
N ARG A 381 -15.91 -14.94 4.28
CA ARG A 381 -15.11 -14.16 3.31
C ARG A 381 -15.92 -13.18 2.47
N LYS A 382 -17.05 -13.63 1.92
CA LYS A 382 -17.94 -12.80 1.09
C LYS A 382 -18.45 -11.55 1.82
N ALA A 383 -18.74 -11.66 3.12
CA ALA A 383 -19.21 -10.53 3.91
C ALA A 383 -18.10 -9.48 4.11
N LEU A 384 -16.87 -9.94 4.38
CA LEU A 384 -15.71 -9.05 4.48
C LEU A 384 -15.47 -8.32 3.16
N LEU A 385 -15.42 -9.04 2.04
CA LEU A 385 -15.17 -8.44 0.72
C LEU A 385 -16.19 -7.35 0.36
N VAL A 386 -17.47 -7.57 0.63
CA VAL A 386 -18.52 -6.57 0.34
C VAL A 386 -18.30 -5.29 1.15
N PHE A 387 -18.00 -5.39 2.44
CA PHE A 387 -17.75 -4.22 3.28
C PHE A 387 -16.46 -3.48 2.90
N LEU A 388 -15.39 -4.21 2.59
CA LEU A 388 -14.13 -3.63 2.13
C LEU A 388 -14.30 -2.91 0.79
N SER A 389 -14.94 -3.56 -0.18
CA SER A 389 -15.24 -3.02 -1.51
C SER A 389 -16.14 -1.79 -1.42
N ALA A 390 -17.20 -1.81 -0.59
CA ALA A 390 -18.06 -0.66 -0.38
C ALA A 390 -17.30 0.52 0.26
N GLY A 391 -16.44 0.24 1.24
CA GLY A 391 -15.57 1.26 1.87
C GLY A 391 -14.67 1.93 0.84
N ALA A 392 -13.97 1.16 0.02
CA ALA A 392 -13.07 1.71 -1.00
C ALA A 392 -13.79 2.40 -2.15
N ALA A 393 -14.96 1.91 -2.57
CA ALA A 393 -15.81 2.62 -3.52
C ALA A 393 -16.12 4.04 -3.01
N ILE A 394 -16.63 4.15 -1.78
CA ILE A 394 -16.94 5.44 -1.15
C ILE A 394 -15.68 6.31 -1.03
N ALA A 395 -14.54 5.72 -0.66
CA ALA A 395 -13.27 6.45 -0.56
C ALA A 395 -12.83 7.08 -1.88
N ILE A 396 -12.79 6.31 -2.97
CA ILE A 396 -12.37 6.84 -4.27
C ILE A 396 -13.42 7.82 -4.82
N GLY A 397 -14.72 7.55 -4.61
CA GLY A 397 -15.78 8.51 -4.93
C GLY A 397 -15.58 9.86 -4.24
N LEU A 398 -15.33 9.85 -2.93
CA LEU A 398 -15.01 11.06 -2.16
C LEU A 398 -13.70 11.71 -2.62
N ALA A 399 -12.70 10.91 -2.99
CA ALA A 399 -11.46 11.42 -3.55
C ALA A 399 -11.68 12.17 -4.87
N MET A 400 -12.61 11.71 -5.73
CA MET A 400 -12.98 12.43 -6.95
C MET A 400 -13.70 13.75 -6.67
N VAL A 401 -14.58 13.77 -5.67
CA VAL A 401 -15.21 15.03 -5.22
C VAL A 401 -14.13 16.00 -4.76
N ARG A 402 -13.19 15.54 -3.93
CA ARG A 402 -12.08 16.36 -3.45
C ARG A 402 -11.19 16.85 -4.59
N ALA A 403 -10.85 15.98 -5.55
CA ALA A 403 -10.04 16.35 -6.70
C ALA A 403 -10.66 17.52 -7.48
N LEU A 404 -11.99 17.60 -7.58
CA LEU A 404 -12.66 18.70 -8.27
C LEU A 404 -12.79 19.98 -7.43
N THR A 405 -12.95 19.85 -6.12
CA THR A 405 -13.30 20.96 -5.23
C THR A 405 -12.12 21.55 -4.47
N GLY A 406 -10.99 20.82 -4.41
CA GLY A 406 -9.76 21.27 -3.74
C GLY A 406 -9.89 21.42 -2.22
N PHE A 407 -10.94 20.89 -1.59
CA PHE A 407 -11.08 21.06 -0.14
C PHE A 407 -10.01 20.27 0.62
N ASN A 408 -9.68 20.78 1.80
CA ASN A 408 -8.64 20.22 2.66
C ASN A 408 -8.96 18.77 3.07
N ILE A 409 -8.02 17.86 2.82
CA ILE A 409 -8.15 16.44 3.15
C ILE A 409 -8.43 16.17 4.64
N MET A 410 -8.01 17.07 5.53
CA MET A 410 -8.24 16.96 6.96
C MET A 410 -9.73 16.90 7.32
N TYR A 411 -10.61 17.51 6.51
CA TYR A 411 -12.05 17.40 6.69
C TYR A 411 -12.59 15.98 6.51
N ILE A 412 -11.84 15.08 5.86
CA ILE A 412 -12.19 13.66 5.77
C ILE A 412 -11.36 12.83 6.75
N LEU A 413 -10.05 13.06 6.83
CA LEU A 413 -9.16 12.22 7.65
C LEU A 413 -9.45 12.35 9.14
N VAL A 414 -9.62 13.58 9.66
CA VAL A 414 -9.85 13.79 11.09
C VAL A 414 -11.17 13.13 11.52
N PRO A 415 -12.34 13.39 10.89
CA PRO A 415 -13.58 12.71 11.27
C PRO A 415 -13.52 11.20 11.03
N GLY A 416 -12.89 10.75 9.95
CA GLY A 416 -12.77 9.33 9.62
C GLY A 416 -11.98 8.54 10.66
N TYR A 417 -10.76 8.98 10.97
CA TYR A 417 -9.95 8.34 12.01
C TYR A 417 -10.53 8.52 13.41
N ALA A 418 -11.11 9.69 13.74
CA ALA A 418 -11.81 9.87 15.02
C ALA A 418 -12.96 8.86 15.17
N THR A 419 -13.76 8.67 14.11
CA THR A 419 -14.83 7.67 14.09
C THR A 419 -14.26 6.27 14.31
N SER A 420 -13.19 5.90 13.60
CA SER A 420 -12.53 4.60 13.76
C SER A 420 -11.98 4.36 15.18
N LEU A 421 -11.37 5.39 15.79
CA LEU A 421 -10.85 5.32 17.15
C LEU A 421 -11.98 5.24 18.20
N ILE A 422 -13.11 5.92 17.99
CA ILE A 422 -14.28 5.82 18.87
C ILE A 422 -14.92 4.44 18.74
N LEU A 423 -15.13 3.95 17.52
CA LEU A 423 -15.69 2.62 17.25
C LEU A 423 -14.85 1.51 17.87
N MET A 424 -13.53 1.71 17.95
CA MET A 424 -12.61 0.79 18.62
C MET A 424 -12.99 0.52 20.08
N ILE A 425 -13.57 1.48 20.80
CA ILE A 425 -13.99 1.31 22.20
C ILE A 425 -15.08 0.24 22.31
N PHE A 426 -16.03 0.27 21.37
CA PHE A 426 -17.20 -0.61 21.35
C PHE A 426 -16.95 -1.94 20.62
N CYS A 427 -16.03 -1.94 19.65
CA CYS A 427 -15.77 -3.09 18.79
C CYS A 427 -14.94 -4.18 19.50
N PRO A 428 -15.24 -5.48 19.29
CA PRO A 428 -14.42 -6.58 19.81
C PRO A 428 -12.95 -6.48 19.34
N LYS A 429 -12.02 -6.97 20.17
CA LYS A 429 -10.57 -6.92 19.89
C LYS A 429 -10.21 -7.52 18.53
N LEU A 430 -10.82 -8.65 18.18
CA LEU A 430 -10.60 -9.33 16.89
C LEU A 430 -10.98 -8.44 15.70
N PHE A 431 -12.20 -7.89 15.68
CA PHE A 431 -12.64 -6.99 14.60
C PHE A 431 -11.83 -5.69 14.56
N THR A 432 -11.37 -5.19 15.71
CA THR A 432 -10.44 -4.05 15.75
C THR A 432 -9.12 -4.39 15.06
N GLY A 433 -8.50 -5.53 15.39
CA GLY A 433 -7.25 -5.95 14.76
C GLY A 433 -7.42 -6.12 13.24
N ILE A 434 -8.48 -6.82 12.83
CA ILE A 434 -8.80 -7.03 11.42
C ILE A 434 -9.04 -5.70 10.71
N ALA A 435 -9.77 -4.76 11.31
CA ALA A 435 -10.08 -3.46 10.70
C ALA A 435 -8.81 -2.66 10.36
N PHE A 436 -7.85 -2.60 11.29
CA PHE A 436 -6.61 -1.86 11.06
C PHE A 436 -5.64 -2.57 10.12
N ASP A 437 -5.62 -3.90 10.11
CA ASP A 437 -4.86 -4.65 9.09
C ASP A 437 -5.52 -4.51 7.71
N SER A 438 -6.86 -4.53 7.64
CA SER A 438 -7.64 -4.39 6.40
C SER A 438 -7.43 -3.05 5.72
N GLY A 439 -7.23 -1.98 6.49
CA GLY A 439 -6.98 -0.65 5.94
C GLY A 439 -5.73 -0.62 5.08
N GLY A 440 -4.62 -1.09 5.61
CA GLY A 440 -3.40 -1.21 4.81
C GLY A 440 -3.57 -2.20 3.66
N VAL A 441 -4.14 -3.37 3.93
CA VAL A 441 -4.27 -4.43 2.94
C VAL A 441 -5.18 -4.06 1.74
N ALA A 442 -6.13 -3.15 1.92
CA ALA A 442 -7.03 -2.70 0.85
C ALA A 442 -6.34 -1.82 -0.21
N SER A 443 -5.18 -1.24 0.09
CA SER A 443 -4.39 -0.45 -0.84
C SER A 443 -3.16 -1.21 -1.31
N GLY A 444 -3.12 -1.55 -2.60
CA GLY A 444 -1.96 -2.17 -3.21
C GLY A 444 -1.57 -1.55 -4.57
N PRO A 445 -0.89 -2.31 -5.45
CA PRO A 445 -0.20 -1.75 -6.61
C PRO A 445 -1.09 -0.98 -7.59
N ILE A 446 -2.36 -1.36 -7.72
CA ILE A 446 -3.29 -0.66 -8.61
C ILE A 446 -3.70 0.70 -8.02
N SER A 447 -3.78 0.80 -6.69
CA SER A 447 -4.10 2.06 -6.01
C SER A 447 -2.97 3.07 -6.14
N SER A 448 -1.72 2.63 -5.93
CA SER A 448 -0.53 3.48 -6.07
C SER A 448 -0.28 3.86 -7.53
N THR A 449 -0.44 2.94 -8.47
CA THR A 449 -0.16 3.21 -9.90
C THR A 449 -1.31 3.98 -10.56
N PHE A 450 -2.49 3.37 -10.67
CA PHE A 450 -3.57 3.88 -11.48
C PHE A 450 -4.46 4.87 -10.75
N VAL A 451 -4.98 4.51 -9.57
CA VAL A 451 -5.97 5.33 -8.88
C VAL A 451 -5.40 6.69 -8.51
N LEU A 452 -4.19 6.72 -7.95
CA LEU A 452 -3.52 7.98 -7.62
C LEU A 452 -3.21 8.80 -8.88
N SER A 453 -2.71 8.18 -9.96
CA SER A 453 -2.50 8.87 -11.24
C SER A 453 -3.80 9.45 -11.82
N PHE A 454 -4.90 8.70 -11.75
CA PHE A 454 -6.23 9.13 -12.18
C PHE A 454 -6.73 10.33 -11.37
N ALA A 455 -6.60 10.27 -10.04
CA ALA A 455 -6.93 11.38 -9.16
C ALA A 455 -6.07 12.63 -9.44
N LEU A 456 -4.76 12.44 -9.64
CA LEU A 456 -3.83 13.51 -10.01
C LEU A 456 -4.24 14.19 -11.30
N GLY A 457 -4.62 13.41 -12.32
CA GLY A 457 -5.17 13.94 -13.56
C GLY A 457 -6.43 14.76 -13.36
N ALA A 458 -7.41 14.22 -12.62
CA ALA A 458 -8.68 14.89 -12.36
C ALA A 458 -8.50 16.20 -11.59
N SER A 459 -7.61 16.21 -10.58
CA SER A 459 -7.30 17.39 -9.78
C SER A 459 -6.58 18.47 -10.61
N GLN A 460 -5.61 18.06 -11.43
CA GLN A 460 -4.87 18.99 -12.28
C GLN A 460 -5.80 19.75 -13.24
N ALA A 461 -6.83 19.07 -13.77
CA ALA A 461 -7.81 19.70 -14.64
C ALA A 461 -8.76 20.68 -13.92
N ALA A 462 -8.96 20.50 -12.62
CA ALA A 462 -9.72 21.43 -11.77
C ALA A 462 -8.87 22.59 -11.20
N GLY A 463 -7.58 22.65 -11.54
CA GLY A 463 -6.66 23.70 -11.09
C GLY A 463 -5.92 23.38 -9.77
N GLY A 464 -6.16 22.23 -9.15
CA GLY A 464 -5.44 21.77 -7.95
C GLY A 464 -4.31 20.81 -8.31
N SER A 465 -3.05 21.13 -7.99
CA SER A 465 -1.91 20.22 -8.26
C SER A 465 -1.57 19.28 -7.09
N SER A 466 -1.84 19.70 -5.84
CA SER A 466 -1.58 18.90 -4.62
C SER A 466 -2.81 18.16 -4.07
N ASP A 467 -4.01 18.54 -4.52
CA ASP A 467 -5.26 18.11 -3.89
C ASP A 467 -5.71 16.69 -4.29
N ALA A 468 -4.92 16.00 -5.11
CA ALA A 468 -5.11 14.59 -5.42
C ALA A 468 -4.41 13.65 -4.45
N PHE A 469 -3.31 14.03 -3.81
CA PHE A 469 -2.67 13.17 -2.80
C PHE A 469 -3.60 12.97 -1.62
N GLY A 470 -3.67 11.75 -1.12
CA GLY A 470 -4.59 11.31 -0.09
C GLY A 470 -5.64 10.30 -0.56
N VAL A 471 -5.66 9.91 -1.84
CA VAL A 471 -6.64 8.91 -2.31
C VAL A 471 -6.34 7.54 -1.70
N ILE A 472 -5.07 7.18 -1.59
CA ILE A 472 -4.63 5.92 -0.97
C ILE A 472 -4.96 5.96 0.53
N ALA A 473 -4.78 7.12 1.17
CA ALA A 473 -5.20 7.34 2.55
C ALA A 473 -6.69 7.08 2.78
N LEU A 474 -7.54 7.55 1.87
CA LEU A 474 -8.99 7.33 1.96
C LEU A 474 -9.33 5.85 1.76
N ILE A 475 -8.70 5.19 0.77
CA ILE A 475 -8.85 3.74 0.54
C ILE A 475 -8.40 2.96 1.78
N ALA A 476 -7.35 3.42 2.46
CA ALA A 476 -6.87 2.76 3.66
C ALA A 476 -7.77 3.04 4.87
N MET A 477 -8.37 4.23 5.00
CA MET A 477 -9.14 4.63 6.19
C MET A 477 -10.57 4.09 6.21
N THR A 478 -11.30 4.11 5.09
CA THR A 478 -12.72 3.71 5.10
C THR A 478 -12.96 2.22 5.41
N PRO A 479 -12.08 1.26 5.05
CA PRO A 479 -12.17 -0.13 5.49
C PRO A 479 -12.12 -0.32 7.00
N LEU A 480 -11.40 0.55 7.74
CA LEU A 480 -11.36 0.46 9.21
C LEU A 480 -12.77 0.58 9.78
N ILE A 481 -13.47 1.62 9.33
CA ILE A 481 -14.85 1.91 9.74
C ILE A 481 -15.78 0.79 9.27
N ALA A 482 -15.66 0.37 8.00
CA ALA A 482 -16.53 -0.67 7.43
C ALA A 482 -16.44 -2.00 8.19
N ILE A 483 -15.23 -2.46 8.52
CA ILE A 483 -15.03 -3.71 9.26
C ILE A 483 -15.44 -3.59 10.73
N GLN A 484 -15.19 -2.44 11.36
CA GLN A 484 -15.66 -2.21 12.74
C GLN A 484 -17.19 -2.21 12.82
N VAL A 485 -17.87 -1.59 11.85
CA VAL A 485 -19.35 -1.62 11.72
C VAL A 485 -19.84 -3.05 11.51
N LEU A 486 -19.20 -3.83 10.64
CA LEU A 486 -19.51 -5.25 10.49
C LEU A 486 -19.37 -6.01 11.81
N GLY A 487 -18.31 -5.73 12.59
CA GLY A 487 -18.08 -6.31 13.91
C GLY A 487 -19.20 -6.00 14.91
N LEU A 488 -19.68 -4.75 14.94
CA LEU A 488 -20.80 -4.35 15.80
C LEU A 488 -22.12 -5.01 15.38
N VAL A 489 -22.39 -5.08 14.07
CA VAL A 489 -23.57 -5.79 13.53
C VAL A 489 -23.53 -7.26 13.91
N PHE A 490 -22.36 -7.89 13.82
CA PHE A 490 -22.17 -9.29 14.19
C PHE A 490 -22.41 -9.52 15.69
N GLN A 491 -21.85 -8.66 16.54
CA GLN A 491 -22.05 -8.71 17.99
C GLN A 491 -23.52 -8.54 18.38
N TYR A 492 -24.23 -7.60 17.73
CA TYR A 492 -25.65 -7.38 17.95
C TYR A 492 -26.50 -8.60 17.57
N LYS A 493 -26.23 -9.20 16.41
CA LYS A 493 -26.93 -10.43 15.98
C LYS A 493 -26.67 -11.61 16.92
N LYS A 494 -25.45 -11.76 17.44
CA LYS A 494 -25.12 -12.81 18.42
C LYS A 494 -25.90 -12.63 19.72
N LYS A 495 -26.02 -11.40 20.22
CA LYS A 495 -26.77 -11.07 21.46
C LYS A 495 -28.29 -11.26 21.33
N ARG A 496 -28.84 -11.30 20.11
CA ARG A 496 -30.27 -11.58 19.87
C ARG A 496 -30.59 -13.07 19.66
N ARG A 497 -29.57 -13.89 19.37
CA ARG A 497 -29.72 -15.33 19.08
C ARG A 497 -29.38 -16.23 20.26
N GLY A 498 -28.65 -15.73 21.24
CA GLY A 498 -28.53 -16.31 22.58
C GLY A 498 -29.30 -15.44 23.56
#